data_AF-A0A086ZQY0-F1
#
_entry.id   AF-A0A086ZQY0-F1
#
_cell.length_a   1.000
_cell.length_b   1.000
_cell.length_c   1.000
_cell.angle_alpha   90.00
_cell.angle_beta   90.00
_cell.angle_gamma   90.00
#
_symmetry.space_group_name_H-M   'P 1'
#
loop_
_entity.id
_entity.type
_entity.pdbx_description
1 polymer ?
#
loop_
_entity_poly.entity_id
_entity_poly.type
_entity_poly.pdbx_seq_one_letter_code
_entity_poly.pdbx_strand_id
1 'polypeptide(L)'
;MFSILDMFKIGVGPSSSHTVGPMCAAHEFAASLVSGGLIDRVARVRTTLYGSLALTGMGHGTDRASVAGLEGGLPATVDTAHVLSIKQECEQTGRLNLAGVKDIAFDYEHDVVFELWQRMAAHPNGMRFQAFDASGNLVDEQVWYSIGGGFIRKGHRDDLMIGIHDRPPAGTSFADEDESSSVDFGPDVPYNFTSGSELLAICKRERMPIADIVWANEIAMRPAEQVRAELLRVWTTMHECVLNGCMSPVKTLPGGLDVPRRAPKMYARLSANSDLLNRRRRSDAVLESSDAAWVNLFALAVSEENAGGGRIVTAPTNGSAGIIPAVLEYYWHFVDAADEDGIVTFLLTAGAVGYLFKRNASISGAEVGCQGEVGSACSMAAAGLCAVVGGTSAQVENAAEIGIEHNLGLTCDPVGGLVQIPCIERNAMAANTAINAVRMAMLGDGSHIVTLDQAIKTMKDTGEDMMAKYKETSQGGLAVNVVEC
;
A
#
# COMPACT_ATOMS: atom_id res chain seq x y z
N MET A 1 9.74 -4.82 -17.87
CA MET A 1 9.81 -4.00 -16.64
C MET A 1 8.53 -3.17 -16.47
N PHE A 2 7.95 -3.16 -15.25
CA PHE A 2 6.86 -2.23 -14.89
C PHE A 2 7.44 -0.88 -14.44
N SER A 3 6.66 0.18 -14.59
CA SER A 3 7.04 1.51 -14.12
C SER A 3 7.27 1.51 -12.60
N ILE A 4 8.38 2.06 -12.11
CA ILE A 4 8.61 2.20 -10.67
C ILE A 4 7.60 3.14 -10.01
N LEU A 5 7.03 4.09 -10.78
CA LEU A 5 5.94 4.96 -10.29
C LEU A 5 4.69 4.16 -9.88
N ASP A 6 4.55 2.92 -10.36
CA ASP A 6 3.47 2.04 -9.91
C ASP A 6 3.61 1.63 -8.44
N MET A 7 4.80 1.78 -7.85
CA MET A 7 5.02 1.51 -6.42
C MET A 7 4.53 2.67 -5.54
N PHE A 8 4.49 3.88 -6.11
CA PHE A 8 4.20 5.13 -5.41
C PHE A 8 2.95 5.80 -5.99
N LYS A 9 1.78 5.24 -5.71
CA LYS A 9 0.49 5.75 -6.17
C LYS A 9 -0.16 6.61 -5.11
N ILE A 10 -0.53 7.83 -5.50
CA ILE A 10 -1.39 8.69 -4.70
C ILE A 10 -2.79 8.08 -4.68
N GLY A 11 -3.32 7.87 -3.48
CA GLY A 11 -4.59 7.20 -3.24
C GLY A 11 -5.27 7.69 -1.97
N VAL A 12 -6.04 6.82 -1.34
CA VAL A 12 -6.77 7.09 -0.10
C VAL A 12 -6.59 5.92 0.85
N GLY A 13 -6.46 6.20 2.15
CA GLY A 13 -6.40 5.18 3.19
C GLY A 13 -7.76 4.53 3.46
N PRO A 14 -7.80 3.41 4.22
CA PRO A 14 -6.68 2.80 4.92
C PRO A 14 -5.94 1.67 4.16
N SER A 15 -6.50 1.13 3.06
CA SER A 15 -5.97 -0.09 2.44
C SER A 15 -5.87 -0.01 0.91
N SER A 16 -4.75 -0.44 0.34
CA SER A 16 -4.61 -0.52 -1.12
C SER A 16 -5.45 -1.66 -1.70
N SER A 17 -5.50 -2.81 -1.02
CA SER A 17 -6.26 -3.98 -1.45
C SER A 17 -7.76 -3.83 -1.19
N HIS A 18 -8.15 -3.20 -0.08
CA HIS A 18 -9.55 -3.15 0.37
C HIS A 18 -10.22 -1.78 0.18
N THR A 19 -9.47 -0.69 -0.05
CA THR A 19 -10.05 0.63 -0.30
C THR A 19 -9.78 1.08 -1.74
N VAL A 20 -8.51 1.16 -2.14
CA VAL A 20 -8.12 1.66 -3.47
C VAL A 20 -8.60 0.74 -4.59
N GLY A 21 -8.34 -0.57 -4.50
CA GLY A 21 -8.77 -1.54 -5.51
C GLY A 21 -10.28 -1.55 -5.74
N PRO A 22 -11.12 -1.73 -4.69
CA PRO A 22 -12.57 -1.71 -4.82
C PRO A 22 -13.13 -0.39 -5.37
N MET A 23 -12.56 0.77 -4.99
CA MET A 23 -12.93 2.06 -5.58
C MET A 23 -12.62 2.11 -7.09
N CYS A 24 -11.43 1.67 -7.51
CA CYS A 24 -11.07 1.58 -8.92
C CYS A 24 -12.01 0.64 -9.70
N ALA A 25 -12.31 -0.54 -9.15
CA ALA A 25 -13.18 -1.50 -9.84
C ALA A 25 -14.62 -1.00 -9.98
N ALA A 26 -15.14 -0.32 -8.94
CA ALA A 26 -16.44 0.32 -8.97
C ALA A 26 -16.48 1.49 -9.98
N HIS A 27 -15.41 2.29 -10.04
CA HIS A 27 -15.25 3.35 -11.04
C HIS A 27 -15.27 2.79 -12.47
N GLU A 28 -14.47 1.75 -12.75
CA GLU A 28 -14.43 1.09 -14.05
C GLU A 28 -15.79 0.50 -14.44
N PHE A 29 -16.50 -0.12 -13.49
CA PHE A 29 -17.87 -0.59 -13.72
C PHE A 29 -18.81 0.56 -14.08
N ALA A 30 -18.85 1.63 -13.28
CA ALA A 30 -19.71 2.79 -13.54
C ALA A 30 -19.38 3.47 -14.88
N ALA A 31 -18.10 3.65 -15.20
CA ALA A 31 -17.62 4.20 -16.47
C ALA A 31 -18.00 3.31 -17.67
N SER A 32 -17.98 1.98 -17.49
CA SER A 32 -18.40 1.04 -18.53
C SER A 32 -19.90 1.13 -18.87
N LEU A 33 -20.75 1.45 -17.88
CA LEU A 33 -22.18 1.68 -18.11
C LEU A 33 -22.43 2.96 -18.93
N VAL A 34 -21.64 4.01 -18.71
CA VAL A 34 -21.71 5.26 -19.48
C VAL A 34 -21.20 5.04 -20.90
N SER A 35 -19.99 4.51 -21.05
CA SER A 35 -19.38 4.28 -22.37
C SER A 35 -20.14 3.25 -23.22
N GLY A 36 -20.79 2.27 -22.58
CA GLY A 36 -21.67 1.31 -23.24
C GLY A 36 -23.08 1.83 -23.57
N GLY A 37 -23.41 3.07 -23.21
CA GLY A 37 -24.75 3.65 -23.43
C GLY A 37 -25.86 2.97 -22.62
N LEU A 38 -25.51 2.32 -21.51
CA LEU A 38 -26.45 1.56 -20.65
C LEU A 38 -26.98 2.39 -19.49
N ILE A 39 -26.32 3.49 -19.13
CA ILE A 39 -26.61 4.32 -17.95
C ILE A 39 -28.08 4.75 -17.83
N ASP A 40 -28.74 5.08 -18.95
CA ASP A 40 -30.14 5.51 -18.97
C ASP A 40 -31.11 4.37 -18.59
N ARG A 41 -30.72 3.12 -18.80
CA ARG A 41 -31.51 1.93 -18.46
C ARG A 41 -31.38 1.50 -17.00
N VAL A 42 -30.33 1.95 -16.30
CA VAL A 42 -30.04 1.54 -14.92
C VAL A 42 -30.89 2.31 -13.93
N ALA A 43 -31.57 1.60 -13.03
CA ALA A 43 -32.39 2.17 -11.96
C ALA A 43 -31.86 1.83 -10.56
N ARG A 44 -31.02 0.80 -10.45
CA ARG A 44 -30.41 0.32 -9.20
C ARG A 44 -29.08 -0.37 -9.51
N VAL A 45 -28.13 -0.29 -8.60
CA VAL A 45 -26.88 -1.08 -8.64
C VAL A 45 -26.70 -1.85 -7.34
N ARG A 46 -25.96 -2.96 -7.40
CA ARG A 46 -25.57 -3.76 -6.24
C ARG A 46 -24.09 -4.11 -6.33
N THR A 47 -23.43 -4.04 -5.20
CA THR A 47 -22.05 -4.47 -4.97
C THR A 47 -22.06 -5.64 -4.00
N THR A 48 -21.46 -6.76 -4.38
CA THR A 48 -21.21 -7.90 -3.48
C THR A 48 -19.71 -8.09 -3.29
N LEU A 49 -19.27 -8.08 -2.03
CA LEU A 49 -17.88 -8.27 -1.61
C LEU A 49 -17.71 -9.69 -1.09
N TYR A 50 -16.63 -10.38 -1.48
CA TYR A 50 -16.38 -11.79 -1.14
C TYR A 50 -15.05 -11.98 -0.40
N GLY A 51 -14.93 -13.10 0.33
CA GLY A 51 -13.67 -13.52 0.94
C GLY A 51 -13.08 -12.50 1.92
N SER A 52 -11.79 -12.19 1.80
CA SER A 52 -11.10 -11.24 2.69
C SER A 52 -11.68 -9.82 2.61
N LEU A 53 -12.16 -9.40 1.42
CA LEU A 53 -12.86 -8.12 1.24
C LEU A 53 -14.13 -8.07 2.09
N ALA A 54 -14.83 -9.19 2.25
CA ALA A 54 -16.01 -9.25 3.07
C ALA A 54 -15.67 -9.28 4.56
N LEU A 55 -14.67 -10.08 4.95
CA LEU A 55 -14.29 -10.26 6.36
C LEU A 55 -13.75 -9.01 7.02
N THR A 56 -12.90 -8.24 6.32
CA THR A 56 -12.24 -7.04 6.88
C THR A 56 -12.77 -5.73 6.29
N GLY A 57 -13.70 -5.81 5.33
CA GLY A 57 -14.07 -4.65 4.52
C GLY A 57 -14.73 -3.52 5.30
N MET A 58 -15.43 -3.81 6.39
CA MET A 58 -15.98 -2.78 7.28
C MET A 58 -14.86 -1.94 7.93
N GLY A 59 -13.81 -2.60 8.43
CA GLY A 59 -12.64 -1.93 9.01
C GLY A 59 -11.80 -1.20 7.97
N HIS A 60 -11.74 -1.72 6.74
CA HIS A 60 -11.02 -1.09 5.64
C HIS A 60 -11.84 -0.06 4.84
N GLY A 61 -13.12 0.15 5.17
CA GLY A 61 -14.01 1.06 4.44
C GLY A 61 -14.28 0.62 3.00
N THR A 62 -14.22 -0.68 2.70
CA THR A 62 -14.44 -1.24 1.37
C THR A 62 -15.82 -0.90 0.82
N ASP A 63 -16.83 -0.90 1.69
CA ASP A 63 -18.19 -0.49 1.37
C ASP A 63 -18.21 0.94 0.83
N ARG A 64 -17.72 1.88 1.63
CA ARG A 64 -17.66 3.31 1.33
C ARG A 64 -16.84 3.60 0.08
N ALA A 65 -15.70 2.92 -0.06
CA ALA A 65 -14.83 3.05 -1.22
C ALA A 65 -15.49 2.56 -2.51
N SER A 66 -16.21 1.43 -2.45
CA SER A 66 -16.95 0.91 -3.60
C SER A 66 -18.07 1.86 -4.01
N VAL A 67 -18.81 2.42 -3.05
CA VAL A 67 -19.89 3.39 -3.34
C VAL A 67 -19.32 4.69 -3.92
N ALA A 68 -18.23 5.23 -3.35
CA ALA A 68 -17.57 6.42 -3.89
C ALA A 68 -17.02 6.18 -5.31
N GLY A 69 -16.52 4.98 -5.59
CA GLY A 69 -16.12 4.58 -6.95
C GLY A 69 -17.32 4.52 -7.91
N LEU A 70 -18.47 4.01 -7.47
CA LEU A 70 -19.71 4.02 -8.26
C LEU A 70 -20.17 5.44 -8.58
N GLU A 71 -19.89 6.44 -7.73
CA GLU A 71 -20.14 7.86 -8.02
C GLU A 71 -19.14 8.49 -9.02
N GLY A 72 -18.18 7.71 -9.51
CA GLY A 72 -17.12 8.19 -10.41
C GLY A 72 -15.87 8.66 -9.67
N GLY A 73 -15.77 8.48 -8.36
CA GLY A 73 -14.58 8.82 -7.56
C GLY A 73 -13.37 7.98 -7.97
N LEU A 74 -12.20 8.62 -8.03
CA LEU A 74 -10.91 7.96 -8.23
C LEU A 74 -10.05 8.12 -6.98
N PRO A 75 -9.29 7.09 -6.56
CA PRO A 75 -8.51 7.14 -5.31
C PRO A 75 -7.58 8.33 -5.22
N ALA A 76 -6.97 8.77 -6.32
CA ALA A 76 -6.00 9.87 -6.33
C ALA A 76 -6.63 11.27 -6.13
N THR A 77 -7.93 11.44 -6.41
CA THR A 77 -8.58 12.76 -6.48
C THR A 77 -9.88 12.85 -5.68
N VAL A 78 -10.42 11.73 -5.20
CA VAL A 78 -11.66 11.69 -4.42
C VAL A 78 -11.56 12.58 -3.18
N ASP A 79 -12.66 13.26 -2.82
CA ASP A 79 -12.75 13.94 -1.55
C ASP A 79 -12.78 12.90 -0.41
N THR A 80 -11.72 12.88 0.38
CA THR A 80 -11.57 11.91 1.48
C THR A 80 -12.59 12.14 2.59
N ALA A 81 -13.10 13.37 2.77
CA ALA A 81 -14.15 13.65 3.74
C ALA A 81 -15.48 13.02 3.29
N HIS A 82 -15.80 13.14 1.99
CA HIS A 82 -16.98 12.52 1.39
C HIS A 82 -16.97 11.00 1.53
N VAL A 83 -15.83 10.34 1.29
CA VAL A 83 -15.70 8.88 1.46
C VAL A 83 -16.08 8.45 2.89
N LEU A 84 -15.82 9.28 3.90
CA LEU A 84 -16.17 8.97 5.29
C LEU A 84 -17.67 9.19 5.59
N SER A 85 -18.35 10.11 4.90
CA SER A 85 -19.77 10.45 5.13
C SER A 85 -20.75 9.74 4.17
N ILE A 86 -20.28 9.19 3.05
CA ILE A 86 -21.11 8.67 1.96
C ILE A 86 -22.20 7.68 2.42
N LYS A 87 -21.90 6.84 3.41
CA LYS A 87 -22.89 5.93 3.99
C LYS A 87 -24.09 6.68 4.56
N GLN A 88 -23.83 7.69 5.38
CA GLN A 88 -24.87 8.49 6.03
C GLN A 88 -25.69 9.28 5.02
N GLU A 89 -25.04 9.78 3.96
CA GLU A 89 -25.69 10.53 2.89
C GLU A 89 -26.62 9.63 2.06
N CYS A 90 -26.16 8.44 1.68
CA CYS A 90 -26.98 7.45 0.99
C CYS A 90 -28.15 6.97 1.86
N GLU A 91 -27.94 6.70 3.15
CA GLU A 91 -29.02 6.31 4.09
C GLU A 91 -30.08 7.40 4.27
N GLN A 92 -29.67 8.68 4.28
CA GLN A 92 -30.59 9.81 4.42
C GLN A 92 -31.39 10.09 3.15
N THR A 93 -30.76 9.93 1.98
CA THR A 93 -31.37 10.31 0.70
C THR A 93 -32.05 9.15 -0.01
N GLY A 94 -31.62 7.91 0.25
CA GLY A 94 -32.01 6.71 -0.50
C GLY A 94 -31.55 6.73 -1.96
N ARG A 95 -30.48 7.46 -2.27
CA ARG A 95 -30.02 7.72 -3.64
C ARG A 95 -28.50 7.62 -3.77
N LEU A 96 -28.05 7.36 -5.00
CA LEU A 96 -26.65 7.35 -5.41
C LEU A 96 -26.51 8.07 -6.74
N ASN A 97 -25.52 8.97 -6.87
CA ASN A 97 -25.23 9.64 -8.14
C ASN A 97 -24.30 8.78 -9.01
N LEU A 98 -24.87 7.80 -9.72
CA LEU A 98 -24.12 6.82 -10.49
C LEU A 98 -23.28 7.48 -11.61
N ALA A 99 -21.99 7.16 -11.62
CA ALA A 99 -20.94 7.72 -12.48
C ALA A 99 -20.82 9.25 -12.43
N GLY A 100 -21.43 9.90 -11.43
CA GLY A 100 -21.54 11.36 -11.37
C GLY A 100 -22.53 11.95 -12.39
N VAL A 101 -23.33 11.10 -13.04
CA VAL A 101 -24.20 11.49 -14.16
C VAL A 101 -25.69 11.33 -13.84
N LYS A 102 -26.06 10.27 -13.10
CA LYS A 102 -27.46 9.89 -12.92
C LYS A 102 -27.78 9.45 -11.50
N ASP A 103 -28.70 10.16 -10.87
CA ASP A 103 -29.26 9.75 -9.58
C ASP A 103 -30.16 8.53 -9.74
N ILE A 104 -29.81 7.44 -9.06
CA ILE A 104 -30.58 6.20 -8.98
C ILE A 104 -31.05 5.94 -7.55
N ALA A 105 -32.04 5.06 -7.39
CA ALA A 105 -32.42 4.57 -6.07
C ALA A 105 -31.31 3.67 -5.53
N PHE A 106 -30.95 3.85 -4.26
CA PHE A 106 -29.88 3.10 -3.63
C PHE A 106 -30.18 2.91 -2.14
N ASP A 107 -30.28 1.65 -1.73
CA ASP A 107 -30.43 1.26 -0.34
C ASP A 107 -29.09 0.69 0.12
N TYR A 108 -28.34 1.49 0.90
CA TYR A 108 -26.96 1.15 1.27
C TYR A 108 -26.84 -0.23 1.94
N GLU A 109 -27.81 -0.60 2.79
CA GLU A 109 -27.78 -1.87 3.53
C GLU A 109 -28.07 -3.08 2.63
N HIS A 110 -28.95 -2.91 1.64
CA HIS A 110 -29.35 -4.00 0.74
C HIS A 110 -28.54 -4.06 -0.57
N ASP A 111 -27.89 -2.97 -0.94
CA ASP A 111 -27.13 -2.83 -2.19
C ASP A 111 -25.63 -3.00 -2.00
N VAL A 112 -25.12 -2.92 -0.76
CA VAL A 112 -23.74 -3.28 -0.42
C VAL A 112 -23.74 -4.55 0.42
N VAL A 113 -23.47 -5.68 -0.22
CA VAL A 113 -23.58 -7.02 0.37
C VAL A 113 -22.20 -7.57 0.72
N PHE A 114 -22.07 -8.06 1.96
CA PHE A 114 -20.89 -8.78 2.44
C PHE A 114 -21.17 -10.29 2.44
N GLU A 115 -20.55 -11.02 1.51
CA GLU A 115 -20.64 -12.49 1.45
C GLU A 115 -19.52 -13.13 2.30
N LEU A 116 -19.88 -13.56 3.50
CA LEU A 116 -18.94 -14.02 4.53
C LEU A 116 -18.61 -15.52 4.44
N TRP A 117 -19.35 -16.31 3.65
CA TRP A 117 -19.22 -17.77 3.65
C TRP A 117 -18.57 -18.31 2.38
N GLN A 118 -18.65 -17.55 1.28
CA GLN A 118 -18.10 -17.94 -0.01
C GLN A 118 -17.04 -16.96 -0.49
N ARG A 119 -16.07 -17.49 -1.23
CA ARG A 119 -15.07 -16.70 -1.96
C ARG A 119 -14.88 -17.25 -3.35
N MET A 120 -14.33 -16.44 -4.23
CA MET A 120 -13.89 -16.90 -5.55
C MET A 120 -12.58 -17.67 -5.42
N ALA A 121 -12.42 -18.74 -6.21
CA ALA A 121 -11.22 -19.57 -6.21
C ALA A 121 -9.99 -18.81 -6.73
N ALA A 122 -10.19 -17.95 -7.73
CA ALA A 122 -9.13 -17.20 -8.40
C ALA A 122 -8.32 -16.28 -7.48
N HIS A 123 -9.00 -15.58 -6.57
CA HIS A 123 -8.36 -14.70 -5.60
C HIS A 123 -9.29 -14.43 -4.41
N PRO A 124 -8.78 -14.33 -3.17
CA PRO A 124 -9.61 -14.11 -1.98
C PRO A 124 -10.29 -12.73 -1.93
N ASN A 125 -9.72 -11.72 -2.60
CA ASN A 125 -10.33 -10.39 -2.73
C ASN A 125 -11.19 -10.27 -4.00
N GLY A 126 -12.34 -10.96 -4.03
CA GLY A 126 -13.30 -10.91 -5.14
C GLY A 126 -14.45 -9.94 -4.89
N MET A 127 -14.94 -9.29 -5.95
CA MET A 127 -16.12 -8.43 -5.91
C MET A 127 -16.97 -8.59 -7.17
N ARG A 128 -18.28 -8.40 -7.02
CA ARG A 128 -19.26 -8.45 -8.12
C ARG A 128 -20.09 -7.18 -8.11
N PHE A 129 -20.19 -6.53 -9.26
CA PHE A 129 -21.07 -5.39 -9.49
C PHE A 129 -22.20 -5.79 -10.43
N GLN A 130 -23.43 -5.40 -10.11
CA GLN A 130 -24.62 -5.68 -10.88
C GLN A 130 -25.41 -4.40 -11.07
N ALA A 131 -25.89 -4.16 -12.30
CA ALA A 131 -26.81 -3.07 -12.62
C ALA A 131 -28.17 -3.64 -13.01
N PHE A 132 -29.25 -3.04 -12.51
CA PHE A 132 -30.62 -3.48 -12.75
C PHE A 132 -31.46 -2.35 -13.36
N ASP A 133 -32.43 -2.71 -14.20
CA ASP A 133 -33.43 -1.79 -14.72
C ASP A 133 -34.58 -1.53 -13.72
N ALA A 134 -35.52 -0.66 -14.07
CA ALA A 134 -36.66 -0.31 -13.22
C ALA A 134 -37.63 -1.49 -12.96
N SER A 135 -37.57 -2.54 -13.77
CA SER A 135 -38.35 -3.78 -13.57
C SER A 135 -37.59 -4.84 -12.78
N GLY A 136 -36.34 -4.57 -12.40
CA GLY A 136 -35.47 -5.50 -11.67
C GLY A 136 -34.71 -6.49 -12.56
N ASN A 137 -34.70 -6.31 -13.88
CA ASN A 137 -33.91 -7.17 -14.76
C ASN A 137 -32.44 -6.76 -14.76
N LEU A 138 -31.54 -7.74 -14.86
CA LEU A 138 -30.10 -7.50 -14.95
C LEU A 138 -29.74 -6.83 -16.29
N VAL A 139 -29.12 -5.66 -16.21
CA VAL A 139 -28.61 -4.88 -17.35
C VAL A 139 -27.16 -5.24 -17.65
N ASP A 140 -26.33 -5.29 -16.60
CA ASP A 140 -24.94 -5.71 -16.69
C ASP A 140 -24.46 -6.33 -15.37
N GLU A 141 -23.46 -7.17 -15.47
CA GLU A 141 -22.77 -7.80 -14.33
C GLU A 141 -21.29 -7.94 -14.64
N GLN A 142 -20.45 -7.58 -13.68
CA GLN A 142 -19.00 -7.70 -13.81
C GLN A 142 -18.37 -8.22 -12.51
N VAL A 143 -17.40 -9.11 -12.67
CA VAL A 143 -16.58 -9.64 -11.58
C VAL A 143 -15.20 -9.00 -11.66
N TRP A 144 -14.67 -8.61 -10.51
CA TRP A 144 -13.37 -7.97 -10.39
C TRP A 144 -12.62 -8.52 -9.17
N TYR A 145 -11.30 -8.42 -9.24
CA TYR A 145 -10.39 -8.85 -8.19
C TYR A 145 -9.44 -7.73 -7.82
N SER A 146 -9.21 -7.55 -6.52
CA SER A 146 -8.16 -6.65 -6.01
C SER A 146 -6.92 -7.45 -5.64
N ILE A 147 -5.89 -7.38 -6.48
CA ILE A 147 -4.70 -8.28 -6.45
C ILE A 147 -3.49 -7.66 -5.72
N GLY A 148 -3.72 -6.69 -4.83
CA GLY A 148 -2.67 -6.03 -4.05
C GLY A 148 -2.10 -4.75 -4.69
N GLY A 149 -1.53 -3.87 -3.88
CA GLY A 149 -0.96 -2.58 -4.34
C GLY A 149 -1.94 -1.62 -5.04
N GLY A 150 -3.26 -1.84 -4.89
CA GLY A 150 -4.31 -1.08 -5.59
C GLY A 150 -4.56 -1.53 -7.04
N PHE A 151 -3.95 -2.62 -7.49
CA PHE A 151 -4.19 -3.19 -8.81
C PHE A 151 -5.47 -4.02 -8.83
N ILE A 152 -6.20 -3.91 -9.95
CA ILE A 152 -7.42 -4.67 -10.19
C ILE A 152 -7.27 -5.54 -11.43
N ARG A 153 -7.93 -6.70 -11.42
CA ARG A 153 -8.05 -7.61 -12.55
C ARG A 153 -9.52 -7.93 -12.80
N LYS A 154 -9.95 -7.85 -14.05
CA LYS A 154 -11.31 -8.25 -14.44
C LYS A 154 -11.41 -9.77 -14.46
N GLY A 155 -12.43 -10.32 -13.82
CA GLY A 155 -12.75 -11.74 -13.80
C GLY A 155 -13.83 -12.12 -14.80
N HIS A 156 -14.30 -13.37 -14.69
CA HIS A 156 -15.45 -13.89 -15.41
C HIS A 156 -16.65 -14.05 -14.47
N ARG A 157 -17.87 -13.95 -15.03
CA ARG A 157 -19.12 -14.11 -14.26
C ARG A 157 -19.23 -15.50 -13.62
N ASP A 158 -18.72 -16.50 -14.33
CA ASP A 158 -18.76 -17.92 -13.95
C ASP A 158 -17.53 -18.38 -13.16
N ASP A 159 -16.72 -17.45 -12.64
CA ASP A 159 -15.55 -17.79 -11.81
C ASP A 159 -15.98 -18.66 -10.62
N LEU A 160 -15.21 -19.74 -10.40
CA LEU A 160 -15.55 -20.79 -9.44
C LEU A 160 -15.67 -20.21 -8.02
N MET A 161 -16.80 -20.45 -7.37
CA MET A 161 -17.02 -20.15 -5.96
C MET A 161 -16.66 -21.35 -5.09
N ILE A 162 -15.97 -21.10 -3.98
CA ILE A 162 -15.57 -22.09 -3.00
C ILE A 162 -15.90 -21.60 -1.59
N GLY A 163 -15.94 -22.50 -0.61
CA GLY A 163 -16.09 -22.13 0.80
C GLY A 163 -14.90 -21.29 1.26
N ILE A 164 -15.15 -20.38 2.20
CA ILE A 164 -14.13 -19.41 2.64
C ILE A 164 -12.84 -20.06 3.18
N HIS A 165 -12.95 -21.26 3.75
CA HIS A 165 -11.81 -22.03 4.28
C HIS A 165 -11.29 -23.11 3.33
N ASP A 166 -11.90 -23.29 2.16
CA ASP A 166 -11.49 -24.32 1.22
C ASP A 166 -10.20 -23.90 0.50
N ARG A 167 -9.34 -24.89 0.23
CA ARG A 167 -8.18 -24.68 -0.64
C ARG A 167 -8.66 -24.61 -2.09
N PRO A 168 -8.18 -23.63 -2.87
CA PRO A 168 -8.52 -23.58 -4.28
C PRO A 168 -7.95 -24.81 -5.00
N PRO A 169 -8.66 -25.40 -5.97
CA PRO A 169 -8.09 -26.43 -6.82
C PRO A 169 -6.86 -25.91 -7.56
N ALA A 170 -5.85 -26.75 -7.76
CA ALA A 170 -4.64 -26.36 -8.48
C ALA A 170 -4.97 -25.84 -9.89
N GLY A 171 -4.38 -24.71 -10.29
CA GLY A 171 -4.60 -24.08 -11.59
C GLY A 171 -5.83 -23.18 -11.65
N THR A 172 -6.48 -22.92 -10.51
CA THR A 172 -7.63 -22.01 -10.45
C THR A 172 -7.29 -20.67 -9.82
N SER A 173 -6.17 -20.56 -9.09
CA SER A 173 -5.67 -19.31 -8.52
C SER A 173 -4.89 -18.52 -9.57
N PHE A 174 -4.93 -17.18 -9.51
CA PHE A 174 -4.01 -16.36 -10.30
C PHE A 174 -2.54 -16.62 -9.96
N ALA A 175 -2.25 -17.18 -8.78
CA ALA A 175 -0.91 -17.60 -8.41
C ALA A 175 -0.46 -18.91 -9.09
N ASP A 176 -1.43 -19.72 -9.59
CA ASP A 176 -1.16 -21.02 -10.24
C ASP A 176 -1.09 -20.92 -11.76
N GLU A 177 -1.58 -19.84 -12.36
CA GLU A 177 -1.40 -19.58 -13.79
C GLU A 177 0.10 -19.36 -14.03
N ASP A 178 0.74 -20.32 -14.72
CA ASP A 178 2.16 -20.35 -15.10
C ASP A 178 2.81 -18.96 -15.20
N GLU A 179 4.08 -18.84 -14.77
CA GLU A 179 4.98 -17.67 -14.92
C GLU A 179 4.97 -17.02 -16.33
N SER A 180 4.40 -17.70 -17.32
CA SER A 180 4.14 -17.21 -18.68
C SER A 180 2.94 -16.25 -18.81
N SER A 181 2.07 -16.11 -17.81
CA SER A 181 0.94 -15.15 -17.79
C SER A 181 1.32 -13.80 -17.16
N SER A 182 2.40 -13.76 -16.35
CA SER A 182 3.26 -12.58 -16.23
C SER A 182 4.16 -12.45 -17.45
N VAL A 183 3.57 -12.51 -18.64
CA VAL A 183 4.24 -12.00 -19.83
C VAL A 183 4.52 -10.53 -19.53
N ASP A 184 5.82 -10.24 -19.39
CA ASP A 184 6.44 -8.95 -19.17
C ASP A 184 6.16 -8.06 -20.40
N PHE A 185 4.89 -7.78 -20.70
CA PHE A 185 4.43 -6.80 -21.70
C PHE A 185 4.68 -5.37 -21.20
N GLY A 186 5.73 -5.19 -20.40
CA GLY A 186 6.30 -3.87 -20.19
C GLY A 186 6.84 -3.37 -21.53
N PRO A 187 6.82 -2.06 -21.77
CA PRO A 187 7.50 -1.48 -22.92
C PRO A 187 8.97 -1.93 -22.95
N ASP A 188 9.54 -2.04 -24.16
CA ASP A 188 10.95 -2.37 -24.34
C ASP A 188 11.80 -1.25 -23.73
N VAL A 189 12.47 -1.54 -22.61
CA VAL A 189 13.30 -0.58 -21.87
C VAL A 189 14.78 -0.87 -22.08
N PRO A 190 15.66 0.16 -22.10
CA PRO A 190 17.08 -0.01 -22.41
C PRO A 190 17.82 -1.00 -21.50
N TYR A 191 17.45 -1.05 -20.23
CA TYR A 191 18.14 -1.82 -19.20
C TYR A 191 17.16 -2.71 -18.43
N ASN A 192 16.60 -3.73 -19.09
CA ASN A 192 15.70 -4.67 -18.43
C ASN A 192 16.46 -5.55 -17.41
N PHE A 193 15.89 -5.72 -16.22
CA PHE A 193 16.42 -6.59 -15.16
C PHE A 193 15.28 -7.33 -14.47
N THR A 194 15.56 -8.54 -14.01
CA THR A 194 14.57 -9.42 -13.35
C THR A 194 15.01 -9.85 -11.95
N SER A 195 16.30 -9.70 -11.63
CA SER A 195 16.91 -10.02 -10.33
C SER A 195 17.84 -8.92 -9.84
N GLY A 196 18.14 -8.91 -8.54
CA GLY A 196 19.15 -8.03 -7.94
C GLY A 196 20.53 -8.29 -8.56
N SER A 197 20.87 -9.56 -8.78
CA SER A 197 22.11 -9.97 -9.44
C SER A 197 22.25 -9.39 -10.85
N GLU A 198 21.17 -9.40 -11.65
CA GLU A 198 21.15 -8.79 -12.99
C GLU A 198 21.28 -7.27 -12.92
N LEU A 199 20.56 -6.62 -11.99
CA LEU A 199 20.63 -5.17 -11.79
C LEU A 199 22.05 -4.72 -11.46
N LEU A 200 22.75 -5.43 -10.57
CA LEU A 200 24.14 -5.14 -10.24
C LEU A 200 25.09 -5.39 -11.41
N ALA A 201 24.87 -6.46 -12.18
CA ALA A 201 25.66 -6.73 -13.38
C ALA A 201 25.53 -5.61 -14.41
N ILE A 202 24.32 -5.07 -14.59
CA ILE A 202 24.07 -3.90 -15.46
C ILE A 202 24.77 -2.66 -14.90
N CYS A 203 24.60 -2.34 -13.62
CA CYS A 203 25.27 -1.19 -12.99
C CYS A 203 26.80 -1.24 -13.21
N LYS A 204 27.40 -2.41 -13.05
CA LYS A 204 28.84 -2.64 -13.26
C LYS A 204 29.24 -2.49 -14.73
N ARG A 205 28.43 -3.01 -15.66
CA ARG A 205 28.69 -2.95 -17.11
C ARG A 205 28.62 -1.51 -17.63
N GLU A 206 27.57 -0.78 -17.26
CA GLU A 206 27.32 0.58 -17.72
C GLU A 206 28.05 1.65 -16.89
N ARG A 207 28.59 1.27 -15.72
CA ARG A 207 29.20 2.19 -14.73
C ARG A 207 28.24 3.28 -14.27
N MET A 208 26.97 2.89 -14.09
CA MET A 208 25.88 3.76 -13.65
C MET A 208 25.36 3.27 -12.29
N PRO A 209 24.98 4.18 -11.38
CA PRO A 209 24.25 3.82 -10.18
C PRO A 209 22.85 3.29 -10.52
N ILE A 210 22.21 2.62 -9.56
CA ILE A 210 20.87 2.02 -9.75
C ILE A 210 19.85 3.07 -10.19
N ALA A 211 19.86 4.27 -9.57
CA ALA A 211 18.95 5.35 -9.93
C ALA A 211 19.04 5.76 -11.41
N ASP A 212 20.24 5.83 -11.98
CA ASP A 212 20.44 6.23 -13.38
C ASP A 212 19.97 5.15 -14.36
N ILE A 213 20.14 3.87 -14.01
CA ILE A 213 19.59 2.74 -14.78
C ILE A 213 18.07 2.81 -14.81
N VAL A 214 17.45 3.03 -13.65
CA VAL A 214 15.99 3.13 -13.54
C VAL A 214 15.48 4.40 -14.23
N TRP A 215 16.18 5.52 -14.09
CA TRP A 215 15.86 6.75 -14.80
C TRP A 215 15.84 6.54 -16.30
N ALA A 216 16.86 5.89 -16.86
CA ALA A 216 16.92 5.56 -18.29
C ALA A 216 15.74 4.68 -18.75
N ASN A 217 15.31 3.74 -17.91
CA ASN A 217 14.13 2.92 -18.19
C ASN A 217 12.82 3.74 -18.12
N GLU A 218 12.67 4.62 -17.13
CA GLU A 218 11.48 5.48 -17.00
C GLU A 218 11.34 6.48 -18.15
N ILE A 219 12.45 7.12 -18.56
CA ILE A 219 12.41 8.11 -19.65
C ILE A 219 12.23 7.48 -21.04
N ALA A 220 12.44 6.16 -21.17
CA ALA A 220 12.08 5.43 -22.38
C ALA A 220 10.56 5.25 -22.52
N MET A 221 9.82 5.32 -21.41
CA MET A 221 8.36 5.17 -21.37
C MET A 221 7.61 6.51 -21.43
N ARG A 222 8.22 7.59 -20.93
CA ARG A 222 7.60 8.92 -20.85
C ARG A 222 8.66 10.03 -20.78
N PRO A 223 8.31 11.30 -21.06
CA PRO A 223 9.28 12.40 -21.02
C PRO A 223 9.95 12.58 -19.66
N ALA A 224 11.24 12.95 -19.66
CA ALA A 224 12.04 13.16 -18.45
C ALA A 224 11.42 14.18 -17.47
N GLU A 225 10.87 15.29 -18.00
CA GLU A 225 10.19 16.32 -17.20
C GLU A 225 8.97 15.74 -16.47
N GLN A 226 8.24 14.83 -17.12
CA GLN A 226 7.08 14.16 -16.51
C GLN A 226 7.52 13.19 -15.41
N VAL A 227 8.59 12.41 -15.61
CA VAL A 227 9.12 11.51 -14.58
C VAL A 227 9.53 12.30 -13.34
N ARG A 228 10.31 13.38 -13.50
CA ARG A 228 10.74 14.22 -12.38
C ARG A 228 9.56 14.85 -11.66
N ALA A 229 8.60 15.40 -12.41
CA ALA A 229 7.43 16.05 -11.84
C ALA A 229 6.57 15.07 -11.00
N GLU A 230 6.35 13.85 -11.49
CA GLU A 230 5.58 12.84 -10.74
C GLU A 230 6.33 12.37 -9.48
N LEU A 231 7.65 12.18 -9.53
CA LEU A 231 8.45 11.84 -8.34
C LEU A 231 8.40 12.95 -7.27
N LEU A 232 8.49 14.20 -7.68
CA LEU A 232 8.38 15.33 -6.75
C LEU A 232 6.95 15.54 -6.23
N ARG A 233 5.94 15.21 -7.04
CA ARG A 233 4.55 15.19 -6.60
C ARG A 233 4.31 14.10 -5.55
N VAL A 234 4.89 12.91 -5.75
CA VAL A 234 4.90 11.83 -4.75
C VAL A 234 5.51 12.33 -3.45
N TRP A 235 6.69 12.94 -3.51
CA TRP A 235 7.35 13.51 -2.33
C TRP A 235 6.51 14.58 -1.64
N THR A 236 5.98 15.54 -2.39
CA THR A 236 5.14 16.62 -1.84
C THR A 236 3.92 16.05 -1.13
N THR A 237 3.26 15.06 -1.72
CA THR A 237 2.09 14.39 -1.11
C THR A 237 2.48 13.63 0.16
N MET A 238 3.64 12.98 0.17
CA MET A 238 4.20 12.31 1.35
C MET A 238 4.49 13.30 2.49
N HIS A 239 5.14 14.42 2.19
CA HIS A 239 5.43 15.50 3.14
C HIS A 239 4.15 16.11 3.71
N GLU A 240 3.17 16.43 2.87
CA GLU A 240 1.86 16.93 3.29
C GLU A 240 1.14 15.93 4.19
N CYS A 241 1.24 14.63 3.91
CA CYS A 241 0.66 13.59 4.76
C CYS A 241 1.30 13.59 6.17
N VAL A 242 2.62 13.75 6.28
CA VAL A 242 3.31 13.86 7.58
C VAL A 242 2.79 15.08 8.36
N LEU A 243 2.67 16.23 7.69
CA LEU A 243 2.15 17.46 8.28
C LEU A 243 0.70 17.30 8.76
N ASN A 244 -0.17 16.71 7.93
CA ASN A 244 -1.56 16.45 8.28
C ASN A 244 -1.68 15.55 9.52
N GLY A 245 -0.89 14.47 9.59
CA GLY A 245 -0.86 13.59 10.76
C GLY A 245 -0.36 14.28 12.02
N CYS A 246 0.63 15.16 11.91
CA CYS A 246 1.15 15.94 13.03
C CYS A 246 0.17 17.02 13.52
N MET A 247 -0.64 17.59 12.62
CA MET A 247 -1.56 18.69 12.92
C MET A 247 -3.02 18.26 13.07
N SER A 248 -3.30 16.95 13.02
CA SER A 248 -4.67 16.43 13.02
C SER A 248 -5.43 16.86 14.29
N PRO A 249 -6.62 17.47 14.16
CA PRO A 249 -7.46 17.84 15.30
C PRO A 249 -8.23 16.62 15.86
N VAL A 250 -8.28 15.53 15.10
CA VAL A 250 -8.99 14.29 15.47
C VAL A 250 -8.16 13.55 16.52
N LYS A 251 -8.77 13.19 17.65
CA LYS A 251 -8.06 12.56 18.77
C LYS A 251 -7.98 11.04 18.68
N THR A 252 -8.96 10.41 18.04
CA THR A 252 -9.14 8.96 18.05
C THR A 252 -9.37 8.46 16.64
N LEU A 253 -8.76 7.33 16.29
CA LEU A 253 -8.92 6.69 14.99
C LEU A 253 -10.32 6.04 14.86
N PRO A 254 -10.91 6.01 13.66
CA PRO A 254 -12.18 5.33 13.42
C PRO A 254 -12.02 3.80 13.54
N GLY A 255 -13.12 3.04 13.53
CA GLY A 255 -13.06 1.56 13.49
C GLY A 255 -13.35 0.84 14.81
N GLY A 256 -13.60 1.55 15.91
CA GLY A 256 -14.14 0.96 17.14
C GLY A 256 -13.10 0.46 18.16
N LEU A 257 -11.80 0.52 17.84
CA LEU A 257 -10.72 0.20 18.80
C LEU A 257 -10.34 1.35 19.73
N ASP A 258 -10.94 2.53 19.56
CA ASP A 258 -10.65 3.76 20.32
C ASP A 258 -9.14 4.11 20.42
N VAL A 259 -8.37 3.77 19.38
CA VAL A 259 -6.92 4.02 19.34
C VAL A 259 -6.66 5.53 19.26
N PRO A 260 -5.95 6.12 20.23
CA PRO A 260 -5.65 7.55 20.20
C PRO A 260 -4.57 7.85 19.16
N ARG A 261 -4.73 8.97 18.45
CA ARG A 261 -3.65 9.54 17.63
C ARG A 261 -2.53 10.03 18.53
N ARG A 262 -1.32 9.55 18.28
CA ARG A 262 -0.10 9.83 19.05
C ARG A 262 0.73 10.92 18.39
N ALA A 263 0.69 11.04 17.06
CA ALA A 263 1.55 11.95 16.32
C ALA A 263 1.41 13.43 16.74
N PRO A 264 0.19 14.01 16.91
CA PRO A 264 0.08 15.42 17.30
C PRO A 264 0.69 15.74 18.66
N LYS A 265 0.48 14.86 19.64
CA LYS A 265 1.04 15.01 20.99
C LYS A 265 2.56 14.85 20.98
N MET A 266 3.08 13.94 20.16
CA MET A 266 4.51 13.71 20.02
C MET A 266 5.20 14.88 19.30
N TYR A 267 4.60 15.44 18.23
CA TYR A 267 5.09 16.64 17.55
C TYR A 267 5.15 17.85 18.47
N ALA A 268 4.10 18.10 19.25
CA ALA A 268 4.08 19.20 20.23
C ALA A 268 5.18 19.07 21.31
N ARG A 269 5.55 17.83 21.68
CA ARG A 269 6.64 17.57 22.64
C ARG A 269 8.02 17.78 22.03
N LEU A 270 8.27 17.23 20.84
CA LEU A 270 9.58 17.31 20.17
C LEU A 270 9.91 18.74 19.73
N SER A 271 8.91 19.49 19.23
CA SER A 271 9.09 20.90 18.82
C SER A 271 9.38 21.85 19.99
N ALA A 272 8.84 21.57 21.19
CA ALA A 272 9.03 22.39 22.39
C ALA A 272 10.43 22.28 23.02
N ASN A 273 11.23 21.26 22.66
CA ASN A 273 12.50 20.93 23.31
C ASN A 273 13.73 21.72 22.77
N SER A 274 13.51 22.89 22.16
CA SER A 274 14.55 23.73 21.54
C SER A 274 15.42 24.55 22.51
N ASP A 275 15.14 24.52 23.82
CA ASP A 275 15.97 25.20 24.84
C ASP A 275 16.95 24.24 25.56
N LEU A 276 18.21 24.26 25.12
CA LEU A 276 19.30 23.45 25.66
C LEU A 276 19.72 23.86 27.08
N LEU A 277 19.44 25.09 27.52
CA LEU A 277 19.93 25.63 28.80
C LEU A 277 18.94 25.41 29.96
N ASN A 278 17.72 24.97 29.68
CA ASN A 278 16.64 24.83 30.66
C ASN A 278 16.10 23.39 30.78
N ARG A 279 16.95 22.39 30.49
CA ARG A 279 16.57 20.97 30.57
C ARG A 279 16.40 20.50 32.02
N ARG A 280 15.16 20.30 32.46
CA ARG A 280 14.86 19.44 33.63
C ARG A 280 15.21 17.99 33.26
N ARG A 281 16.03 17.31 34.08
CA ARG A 281 16.24 15.85 33.96
C ARG A 281 14.90 15.14 34.20
N ARG A 282 14.25 14.66 33.14
CA ARG A 282 13.04 13.82 33.18
C ARG A 282 13.38 12.39 32.75
N SER A 283 12.72 11.38 33.30
CA SER A 283 12.83 9.98 32.87
C SER A 283 12.57 9.80 31.37
N ASP A 284 11.66 10.61 30.82
CA ASP A 284 11.20 10.53 29.44
C ASP A 284 12.18 11.17 28.45
N ALA A 285 13.27 11.80 28.92
CA ALA A 285 14.27 12.41 28.05
C ALA A 285 14.96 11.41 27.10
N VAL A 286 14.99 10.12 27.47
CA VAL A 286 15.50 9.03 26.62
C VAL A 286 14.64 8.83 25.36
N LEU A 287 13.34 9.15 25.43
CA LEU A 287 12.39 9.05 24.32
C LEU A 287 12.41 10.29 23.40
N GLU A 288 13.03 11.40 23.84
CA GLU A 288 12.87 12.73 23.23
C GLU A 288 14.17 13.28 22.59
N SER A 289 15.29 12.56 22.65
CA SER A 289 16.63 13.11 22.33
C SER A 289 17.38 12.43 21.17
N SER A 290 16.69 11.82 20.21
CA SER A 290 17.34 11.16 19.06
C SER A 290 16.59 11.43 17.75
N ASP A 291 17.33 11.43 16.63
CA ASP A 291 16.74 11.49 15.28
C ASP A 291 15.71 10.38 15.07
N ALA A 292 15.91 9.22 15.71
CA ALA A 292 14.97 8.11 15.74
C ALA A 292 13.58 8.48 16.28
N ALA A 293 13.49 9.42 17.24
CA ALA A 293 12.21 9.92 17.72
C ALA A 293 11.46 10.71 16.64
N TRP A 294 12.16 11.52 15.85
CA TRP A 294 11.55 12.22 14.71
C TRP A 294 11.10 11.24 13.62
N VAL A 295 11.92 10.23 13.30
CA VAL A 295 11.55 9.16 12.35
C VAL A 295 10.30 8.41 12.80
N ASN A 296 10.22 8.07 14.10
CA ASN A 296 9.02 7.48 14.67
C ASN A 296 7.81 8.39 14.52
N LEU A 297 7.95 9.69 14.79
CA LEU A 297 6.87 10.65 14.61
C LEU A 297 6.38 10.68 13.16
N PHE A 298 7.28 10.78 12.19
CA PHE A 298 6.91 10.86 10.77
C PHE A 298 6.15 9.60 10.32
N ALA A 299 6.66 8.42 10.69
CA ALA A 299 6.00 7.15 10.38
C ALA A 299 4.62 7.04 11.04
N LEU A 300 4.51 7.39 12.32
CA LEU A 300 3.25 7.41 13.06
C LEU A 300 2.25 8.38 12.42
N ALA A 301 2.67 9.58 12.04
CA ALA A 301 1.82 10.60 11.45
C ALA A 301 1.17 10.08 10.16
N VAL A 302 1.96 9.49 9.26
CA VAL A 302 1.45 8.93 8.00
C VAL A 302 0.55 7.72 8.24
N SER A 303 0.93 6.79 9.13
CA SER A 303 0.10 5.63 9.42
C SER A 303 -1.22 6.00 10.12
N GLU A 304 -1.23 7.05 10.96
CA GLU A 304 -2.45 7.57 11.58
C GLU A 304 -3.34 8.31 10.57
N GLU A 305 -2.78 9.06 9.63
CA GLU A 305 -3.53 9.62 8.49
C GLU A 305 -4.16 8.51 7.64
N ASN A 306 -3.39 7.46 7.34
CA ASN A 306 -3.88 6.31 6.59
C ASN A 306 -5.08 5.65 7.29
N ALA A 307 -4.92 5.31 8.58
CA ALA A 307 -5.99 4.73 9.39
C ALA A 307 -7.22 5.65 9.51
N GLY A 308 -7.03 6.96 9.39
CA GLY A 308 -8.10 7.96 9.36
C GLY A 308 -8.83 8.10 8.03
N GLY A 309 -8.41 7.40 6.96
CA GLY A 309 -8.98 7.56 5.62
C GLY A 309 -8.46 8.78 4.86
N GLY A 310 -7.29 9.32 5.26
CA GLY A 310 -6.66 10.47 4.61
C GLY A 310 -6.06 10.15 3.24
N ARG A 311 -5.55 11.20 2.59
CA ARG A 311 -4.75 11.11 1.35
C ARG A 311 -3.41 10.44 1.66
N ILE A 312 -3.06 9.39 0.91
CA ILE A 312 -1.87 8.56 1.15
C ILE A 312 -1.14 8.29 -0.16
N VAL A 313 0.17 8.02 -0.08
CA VAL A 313 0.95 7.44 -1.18
C VAL A 313 1.32 6.00 -0.81
N THR A 314 1.07 5.04 -1.69
CA THR A 314 1.49 3.65 -1.48
C THR A 314 3.01 3.55 -1.40
N ALA A 315 3.55 2.68 -0.54
CA ALA A 315 5.00 2.49 -0.44
C ALA A 315 5.45 1.13 0.14
N PRO A 316 5.16 -0.03 -0.49
CA PRO A 316 4.41 -0.22 -1.73
C PRO A 316 2.91 -0.44 -1.50
N THR A 317 2.44 -0.47 -0.24
CA THR A 317 1.01 -0.51 0.12
C THR A 317 0.67 0.61 1.09
N ASN A 318 -0.62 0.84 1.33
CA ASN A 318 -1.11 1.80 2.31
C ASN A 318 -0.71 1.39 3.74
N GLY A 319 -0.67 0.09 4.03
CA GLY A 319 -0.31 -0.44 5.34
C GLY A 319 1.14 -0.21 5.73
N SER A 320 2.03 -0.03 4.75
CA SER A 320 3.45 0.30 4.93
C SER A 320 3.82 1.73 4.49
N ALA A 321 2.81 2.58 4.25
CA ALA A 321 2.99 3.91 3.68
C ALA A 321 3.83 4.87 4.53
N GLY A 322 4.02 4.61 5.82
CA GLY A 322 4.76 5.49 6.72
C GLY A 322 6.29 5.36 6.63
N ILE A 323 6.80 4.26 6.08
CA ILE A 323 8.24 3.93 6.13
C ILE A 323 9.06 4.82 5.19
N ILE A 324 8.72 4.82 3.90
CA ILE A 324 9.41 5.64 2.89
C ILE A 324 9.38 7.14 3.22
N PRO A 325 8.23 7.78 3.51
CA PRO A 325 8.22 9.19 3.88
C PRO A 325 9.02 9.47 5.15
N ALA A 326 8.96 8.62 6.19
CA ALA A 326 9.73 8.84 7.40
C ALA A 326 11.25 8.83 7.16
N VAL A 327 11.74 7.96 6.27
CA VAL A 327 13.15 7.89 5.90
C VAL A 327 13.54 9.02 4.93
N LEU A 328 12.64 9.46 4.05
CA LEU A 328 12.85 10.64 3.21
C LEU A 328 12.89 11.94 4.03
N GLU A 329 12.03 12.09 5.04
CA GLU A 329 12.09 13.21 5.98
C GLU A 329 13.39 13.16 6.80
N TYR A 330 13.87 11.95 7.14
CA TYR A 330 15.19 11.80 7.75
C TYR A 330 16.31 12.31 6.83
N TYR A 331 16.29 11.90 5.56
CA TYR A 331 17.21 12.40 4.55
C TYR A 331 17.13 13.93 4.45
N TRP A 332 15.93 14.48 4.27
CA TRP A 332 15.69 15.90 4.06
C TRP A 332 16.14 16.79 5.23
N HIS A 333 15.92 16.33 6.48
CA HIS A 333 16.17 17.16 7.66
C HIS A 333 17.49 16.87 8.38
N PHE A 334 18.08 15.68 8.22
CA PHE A 334 19.22 15.24 9.03
C PHE A 334 20.46 14.84 8.21
N VAL A 335 20.36 14.72 6.89
CA VAL A 335 21.52 14.48 6.03
C VAL A 335 22.01 15.80 5.44
N ASP A 336 23.29 16.08 5.61
CA ASP A 336 23.92 17.28 5.05
C ASP A 336 23.83 17.25 3.51
N ALA A 337 23.55 18.41 2.90
CA ALA A 337 23.38 18.58 1.46
C ALA A 337 22.17 17.84 0.83
N ALA A 338 21.13 17.54 1.60
CA ALA A 338 19.88 17.02 1.05
C ALA A 338 19.23 18.00 0.05
N ASP A 339 18.80 17.48 -1.10
CA ASP A 339 18.14 18.25 -2.17
C ASP A 339 17.10 17.42 -2.95
N GLU A 340 16.43 18.05 -3.91
CA GLU A 340 15.41 17.39 -4.73
C GLU A 340 15.98 16.29 -5.63
N ASP A 341 17.23 16.41 -6.08
CA ASP A 341 17.83 15.41 -6.97
C ASP A 341 18.18 14.14 -6.18
N GLY A 342 18.52 14.28 -4.90
CA GLY A 342 18.60 13.15 -3.97
C GLY A 342 17.24 12.53 -3.68
N ILE A 343 16.14 13.30 -3.56
CA ILE A 343 14.78 12.73 -3.45
C ILE A 343 14.45 11.86 -4.68
N VAL A 344 14.77 12.35 -5.88
CA VAL A 344 14.59 11.59 -7.13
C VAL A 344 15.44 10.31 -7.11
N THR A 345 16.71 10.40 -6.74
CA THR A 345 17.63 9.26 -6.60
C THR A 345 17.11 8.22 -5.60
N PHE A 346 16.61 8.67 -4.46
CA PHE A 346 16.02 7.83 -3.42
C PHE A 346 14.84 7.05 -3.98
N LEU A 347 13.86 7.74 -4.57
CA LEU A 347 12.62 7.11 -5.03
C LEU A 347 12.84 6.16 -6.20
N LEU A 348 13.75 6.48 -7.13
CA LEU A 348 14.13 5.58 -8.23
C LEU A 348 14.78 4.30 -7.70
N THR A 349 15.70 4.43 -6.75
CA THR A 349 16.40 3.27 -6.16
C THR A 349 15.46 2.42 -5.33
N ALA A 350 14.64 3.04 -4.47
CA ALA A 350 13.60 2.36 -3.70
C ALA A 350 12.60 1.65 -4.61
N GLY A 351 12.19 2.30 -5.70
CA GLY A 351 11.31 1.74 -6.71
C GLY A 351 11.88 0.51 -7.42
N ALA A 352 13.19 0.50 -7.69
CA ALA A 352 13.89 -0.67 -8.27
C ALA A 352 13.78 -1.90 -7.35
N VAL A 353 14.01 -1.71 -6.06
CA VAL A 353 13.91 -2.77 -5.05
C VAL A 353 12.46 -3.22 -4.90
N GLY A 354 11.51 -2.29 -4.85
CA GLY A 354 10.08 -2.62 -4.81
C GLY A 354 9.62 -3.44 -6.01
N TYR A 355 10.15 -3.12 -7.20
CA TYR A 355 9.93 -3.90 -8.41
C TYR A 355 10.41 -5.36 -8.28
N LEU A 356 11.60 -5.58 -7.71
CA LEU A 356 12.13 -6.94 -7.50
C LEU A 356 11.24 -7.76 -6.56
N PHE A 357 10.75 -7.17 -5.47
CA PHE A 357 9.79 -7.84 -4.56
C PHE A 357 8.49 -8.19 -5.26
N LYS A 358 7.88 -7.23 -5.96
CA LYS A 358 6.62 -7.44 -6.67
C LYS A 358 6.75 -8.50 -7.76
N ARG A 359 7.87 -8.52 -8.48
CA ARG A 359 8.11 -9.46 -9.58
C ARG A 359 8.35 -10.89 -9.08
N ASN A 360 9.25 -11.04 -8.10
CA ASN A 360 9.81 -12.36 -7.75
C ASN A 360 9.10 -13.00 -6.55
N ALA A 361 8.20 -12.28 -5.88
CA ALA A 361 7.40 -12.76 -4.77
C ALA A 361 6.01 -12.12 -4.81
N SER A 362 5.62 -11.39 -3.77
CA SER A 362 4.39 -10.59 -3.73
C SER A 362 4.58 -9.42 -2.76
N ILE A 363 3.79 -8.37 -2.95
CA ILE A 363 3.64 -7.24 -2.02
C ILE A 363 2.29 -7.26 -1.30
N SER A 364 1.54 -8.36 -1.40
CA SER A 364 0.20 -8.52 -0.83
C SER A 364 0.27 -9.19 0.56
N GLY A 365 -0.30 -8.53 1.57
CA GLY A 365 -0.45 -9.09 2.91
C GLY A 365 -1.29 -10.37 2.93
N ALA A 366 -2.23 -10.52 1.99
CA ALA A 366 -3.05 -11.70 1.80
C ALA A 366 -2.28 -12.91 1.21
N GLU A 367 -1.12 -12.70 0.59
CA GLU A 367 -0.35 -13.75 -0.07
C GLU A 367 0.89 -14.14 0.74
N VAL A 368 1.69 -13.15 1.16
CA VAL A 368 2.98 -13.39 1.83
C VAL A 368 3.07 -12.80 3.24
N GLY A 369 1.99 -12.24 3.78
CA GLY A 369 1.99 -11.58 5.08
C GLY A 369 2.64 -10.20 5.07
N CYS A 370 2.84 -9.63 6.25
CA CYS A 370 3.29 -8.24 6.41
C CYS A 370 4.77 -8.05 6.02
N GLN A 371 5.54 -9.14 5.93
CA GLN A 371 6.87 -9.10 5.32
C GLN A 371 6.86 -8.60 3.87
N GLY A 372 5.80 -8.88 3.10
CA GLY A 372 5.64 -8.38 1.73
C GLY A 372 5.25 -6.91 1.65
N GLU A 373 4.75 -6.32 2.74
CA GLU A 373 4.31 -4.92 2.79
C GLU A 373 5.29 -4.04 3.56
N VAL A 374 5.46 -4.29 4.86
CA VAL A 374 6.36 -3.55 5.75
C VAL A 374 7.81 -3.95 5.51
N GLY A 375 8.07 -5.25 5.30
CA GLY A 375 9.43 -5.74 5.04
C GLY A 375 9.99 -5.24 3.70
N SER A 376 9.19 -5.31 2.63
CA SER A 376 9.56 -4.73 1.34
C SER A 376 9.76 -3.21 1.42
N ALA A 377 8.88 -2.48 2.11
CA ALA A 377 9.04 -1.03 2.33
C ALA A 377 10.31 -0.68 3.11
N CYS A 378 10.65 -1.48 4.13
CA CYS A 378 11.89 -1.35 4.89
C CYS A 378 13.12 -1.51 3.98
N SER A 379 13.11 -2.55 3.14
CA SER A 379 14.16 -2.83 2.16
C SER A 379 14.28 -1.72 1.11
N MET A 380 13.15 -1.24 0.57
CA MET A 380 13.08 -0.11 -0.36
C MET A 380 13.67 1.16 0.25
N ALA A 381 13.30 1.50 1.48
CA ALA A 381 13.77 2.70 2.16
C ALA A 381 15.27 2.63 2.49
N ALA A 382 15.76 1.45 2.89
CA ALA A 382 17.18 1.22 3.14
C ALA A 382 18.00 1.41 1.85
N ALA A 383 17.53 0.86 0.73
CA ALA A 383 18.17 1.01 -0.57
C ALA A 383 18.22 2.48 -1.02
N GLY A 384 17.08 3.18 -0.95
CA GLY A 384 16.98 4.60 -1.29
C GLY A 384 17.91 5.47 -0.45
N LEU A 385 17.90 5.29 0.88
CA LEU A 385 18.76 6.05 1.77
C LEU A 385 20.25 5.75 1.53
N CYS A 386 20.61 4.47 1.33
CA CYS A 386 21.99 4.07 1.05
C CYS A 386 22.54 4.74 -0.21
N ALA A 387 21.74 4.85 -1.27
CA ALA A 387 22.14 5.52 -2.51
C ALA A 387 22.43 7.01 -2.31
N VAL A 388 21.56 7.73 -1.60
CA VAL A 388 21.71 9.20 -1.43
C VAL A 388 22.80 9.59 -0.44
N VAL A 389 23.22 8.70 0.46
CA VAL A 389 24.38 8.92 1.34
C VAL A 389 25.70 8.46 0.71
N GLY A 390 25.70 8.10 -0.58
CA GLY A 390 26.90 7.79 -1.35
C GLY A 390 27.34 6.32 -1.32
N GLY A 391 26.44 5.40 -0.96
CA GLY A 391 26.71 3.96 -1.02
C GLY A 391 26.89 3.45 -2.46
N THR A 392 27.77 2.46 -2.63
CA THR A 392 27.92 1.75 -3.91
C THR A 392 26.70 0.87 -4.21
N SER A 393 26.47 0.47 -5.47
CA SER A 393 25.36 -0.42 -5.81
C SER A 393 25.37 -1.73 -5.00
N ALA A 394 26.53 -2.25 -4.62
CA ALA A 394 26.66 -3.43 -3.75
C ALA A 394 26.23 -3.14 -2.30
N GLN A 395 26.55 -1.96 -1.76
CA GLN A 395 26.07 -1.54 -0.45
C GLN A 395 24.56 -1.25 -0.46
N VAL A 396 24.04 -0.73 -1.57
CA VAL A 396 22.59 -0.52 -1.76
C VAL A 396 21.86 -1.86 -1.72
N GLU A 397 22.35 -2.88 -2.44
CA GLU A 397 21.78 -4.24 -2.35
C GLU A 397 21.89 -4.79 -0.93
N ASN A 398 23.04 -4.65 -0.28
CA ASN A 398 23.24 -5.14 1.09
C ASN A 398 22.29 -4.47 2.09
N ALA A 399 22.10 -3.14 2.00
CA ALA A 399 21.15 -2.42 2.85
C ALA A 399 19.72 -2.89 2.61
N ALA A 400 19.34 -3.11 1.35
CA ALA A 400 18.04 -3.66 0.99
C ALA A 400 17.84 -5.05 1.60
N GLU A 401 18.84 -5.91 1.49
CA GLU A 401 18.82 -7.28 1.99
C GLU A 401 18.66 -7.33 3.51
N ILE A 402 19.49 -6.60 4.27
CA ILE A 402 19.35 -6.49 5.74
C ILE A 402 17.94 -6.00 6.11
N GLY A 403 17.40 -5.06 5.32
CA GLY A 403 16.05 -4.52 5.50
C GLY A 403 14.96 -5.58 5.45
N ILE A 404 15.00 -6.50 4.47
CA ILE A 404 14.01 -7.59 4.40
C ILE A 404 14.31 -8.72 5.40
N GLU A 405 15.58 -9.03 5.65
CA GLU A 405 15.99 -10.11 6.57
C GLU A 405 15.36 -9.95 7.96
N HIS A 406 15.33 -8.71 8.47
CA HIS A 406 14.75 -8.37 9.78
C HIS A 406 13.21 -8.35 9.82
N ASN A 407 12.57 -8.69 8.70
CA ASN A 407 11.12 -8.73 8.56
C ASN A 407 10.61 -10.09 8.08
N LEU A 408 11.48 -11.07 7.80
CA LEU A 408 11.09 -12.41 7.36
C LEU A 408 10.23 -13.12 8.43
N GLY A 409 9.14 -13.74 7.99
CA GLY A 409 8.14 -14.41 8.83
C GLY A 409 7.07 -13.49 9.43
N LEU A 410 7.08 -12.18 9.16
CA LEU A 410 6.05 -11.26 9.68
C LEU A 410 4.67 -11.55 9.08
N THR A 411 3.74 -11.94 9.94
CA THR A 411 2.33 -12.23 9.62
C THR A 411 1.50 -10.95 9.47
N CYS A 412 0.40 -11.01 8.71
CA CYS A 412 -0.52 -9.88 8.50
C CYS A 412 -1.87 -10.14 9.16
N ASP A 413 -1.93 -10.03 10.47
CA ASP A 413 -3.15 -10.30 11.24
C ASP A 413 -3.44 -9.13 12.21
N PRO A 414 -3.98 -8.02 11.69
CA PRO A 414 -4.25 -6.84 12.49
C PRO A 414 -5.49 -7.01 13.38
N VAL A 415 -5.48 -6.33 14.53
CA VAL A 415 -6.62 -6.31 15.47
C VAL A 415 -7.84 -5.68 14.79
N GLY A 416 -8.98 -6.35 14.87
CA GLY A 416 -10.24 -5.92 14.26
C GLY A 416 -10.25 -5.81 12.74
N GLY A 417 -9.23 -6.33 12.05
CA GLY A 417 -9.08 -6.12 10.61
C GLY A 417 -8.83 -4.68 10.22
N LEU A 418 -8.27 -3.88 11.14
CA LEU A 418 -8.00 -2.47 10.95
C LEU A 418 -6.53 -2.23 10.70
N VAL A 419 -6.19 -1.33 9.78
CA VAL A 419 -4.79 -0.91 9.52
C VAL A 419 -4.31 0.05 10.63
N GLN A 420 -4.31 -0.44 11.87
CA GLN A 420 -3.99 0.30 13.09
C GLN A 420 -2.97 -0.46 13.93
N ILE A 421 -3.38 -1.58 14.54
CA ILE A 421 -2.53 -2.39 15.42
C ILE A 421 -2.34 -3.76 14.78
N PRO A 422 -1.10 -4.24 14.54
CA PRO A 422 0.20 -3.63 14.85
C PRO A 422 0.78 -2.75 13.72
N CYS A 423 -0.04 -2.32 12.76
CA CYS A 423 0.41 -1.66 11.52
C CYS A 423 1.17 -0.35 11.78
N ILE A 424 0.64 0.49 12.67
CA ILE A 424 1.20 1.81 12.97
C ILE A 424 2.59 1.69 13.61
N GLU A 425 2.77 0.78 14.57
CA GLU A 425 4.07 0.58 15.22
C GLU A 425 5.07 -0.07 14.27
N ARG A 426 4.61 -0.99 13.42
CA ARG A 426 5.45 -1.66 12.42
C ARG A 426 6.10 -0.65 11.46
N ASN A 427 5.39 0.39 11.04
CA ASN A 427 5.97 1.45 10.20
C ASN A 427 7.11 2.19 10.93
N ALA A 428 6.89 2.59 12.18
CA ALA A 428 7.89 3.31 12.97
C ALA A 428 9.15 2.46 13.24
N MET A 429 8.94 1.17 13.59
CA MET A 429 10.04 0.22 13.80
C MET A 429 10.81 -0.02 12.50
N ALA A 430 10.11 -0.30 11.40
CA ALA A 430 10.74 -0.59 10.10
C ALA A 430 11.50 0.61 9.52
N ALA A 431 11.00 1.84 9.68
CA ALA A 431 11.73 3.04 9.26
C ALA A 431 13.10 3.17 9.98
N ASN A 432 13.13 2.90 11.28
CA ASN A 432 14.40 2.88 12.04
C ASN A 432 15.28 1.68 11.68
N THR A 433 14.70 0.51 11.40
CA THR A 433 15.43 -0.65 10.88
C THR A 433 16.09 -0.32 9.54
N ALA A 434 15.39 0.36 8.63
CA ALA A 434 15.95 0.78 7.34
C ALA A 434 17.17 1.70 7.51
N ILE A 435 17.10 2.70 8.39
CA ILE A 435 18.24 3.59 8.69
C ILE A 435 19.42 2.81 9.29
N ASN A 436 19.15 1.86 10.19
CA ASN A 436 20.19 1.01 10.77
C ASN A 436 20.79 0.03 9.75
N ALA A 437 20.00 -0.49 8.82
CA ALA A 437 20.47 -1.32 7.72
C ALA A 437 21.50 -0.57 6.85
N VAL A 438 21.23 0.71 6.53
CA VAL A 438 22.21 1.56 5.84
C VAL A 438 23.49 1.72 6.65
N ARG A 439 23.39 1.98 7.97
CA ARG A 439 24.58 2.08 8.82
C ARG A 439 25.42 0.81 8.79
N MET A 440 24.79 -0.37 8.81
CA MET A 440 25.51 -1.64 8.73
C MET A 440 26.16 -1.84 7.36
N ALA A 441 25.43 -1.60 6.27
CA ALA A 441 25.95 -1.74 4.91
C ALA A 441 27.12 -0.77 4.62
N MET A 442 27.05 0.46 5.15
CA MET A 442 28.09 1.48 4.98
C MET A 442 29.36 1.22 5.80
N LEU A 443 29.29 0.40 6.85
CA LEU A 443 30.48 -0.06 7.58
C LEU A 443 31.25 -1.15 6.81
N GLY A 444 30.57 -1.87 5.91
CA GLY A 444 31.17 -2.82 5.00
C GLY A 444 31.48 -2.24 3.62
N ASP A 445 31.96 -3.08 2.72
CA ASP A 445 32.21 -2.76 1.30
C ASP A 445 31.06 -3.25 0.39
N GLY A 446 29.94 -3.66 0.99
CA GLY A 446 28.80 -4.27 0.29
C GLY A 446 28.94 -5.79 0.09
N SER A 447 30.04 -6.41 0.51
CA SER A 447 30.12 -7.88 0.53
C SER A 447 29.23 -8.48 1.62
N HIS A 448 28.42 -9.46 1.24
CA HIS A 448 27.50 -10.17 2.12
C HIS A 448 27.27 -11.59 1.60
N ILE A 449 26.87 -12.51 2.49
CA ILE A 449 26.72 -13.94 2.15
C ILE A 449 25.32 -14.20 1.57
N VAL A 450 24.30 -13.57 2.13
CA VAL A 450 22.89 -13.73 1.74
C VAL A 450 22.55 -12.65 0.75
N THR A 451 22.34 -13.00 -0.51
CA THR A 451 21.95 -12.04 -1.56
C THR A 451 20.50 -11.57 -1.39
N LEU A 452 20.18 -10.40 -1.96
CA LEU A 452 18.80 -9.91 -1.98
C LEU A 452 17.85 -10.91 -2.67
N ASP A 453 18.30 -11.53 -3.75
CA ASP A 453 17.51 -12.55 -4.48
C ASP A 453 17.15 -13.75 -3.59
N GLN A 454 18.09 -14.22 -2.76
CA GLN A 454 17.85 -15.30 -1.80
C GLN A 454 16.87 -14.88 -0.70
N ALA A 455 16.97 -13.64 -0.21
CA ALA A 455 16.06 -13.10 0.79
C ALA A 455 14.64 -12.95 0.23
N ILE A 456 14.48 -12.46 -1.01
CA ILE A 456 13.18 -12.37 -1.69
C ILE A 456 12.57 -13.76 -1.88
N LYS A 457 13.36 -14.74 -2.30
CA LYS A 457 12.89 -16.13 -2.41
C LYS A 457 12.42 -16.67 -1.06
N THR A 458 13.19 -16.44 0.00
CA THR A 458 12.83 -16.89 1.36
C THR A 458 11.54 -16.21 1.82
N MET A 459 11.32 -14.94 1.49
CA MET A 459 10.06 -14.25 1.75
C MET A 459 8.88 -14.93 1.02
N LYS A 460 9.06 -15.32 -0.25
CA LYS A 460 8.04 -16.05 -1.00
C LYS A 460 7.71 -17.39 -0.35
N ASP A 461 8.73 -18.22 -0.13
CA ASP A 461 8.59 -19.57 0.41
C ASP A 461 7.93 -19.54 1.82
N THR A 462 8.35 -18.62 2.69
CA THR A 462 7.73 -18.42 4.01
C THR A 462 6.28 -17.92 3.94
N GLY A 463 5.95 -17.13 2.92
CA GLY A 463 4.58 -16.70 2.65
C GLY A 463 3.66 -17.84 2.20
N GLU A 464 4.18 -18.76 1.38
CA GLU A 464 3.49 -19.98 0.97
C GLU A 464 3.22 -20.92 2.16
N ASP A 465 4.20 -21.07 3.05
CA ASP A 465 4.09 -21.86 4.28
C ASP A 465 3.14 -21.24 5.34
N MET A 466 2.86 -19.94 5.24
CA MET A 466 2.04 -19.22 6.21
C MET A 466 0.57 -19.67 6.12
N MET A 467 0.00 -20.12 7.24
CA MET A 467 -1.42 -20.50 7.29
C MET A 467 -2.33 -19.30 6.96
N ALA A 468 -3.44 -19.55 6.26
CA ALA A 468 -4.38 -18.49 5.83
C ALA A 468 -4.85 -17.56 6.97
N LYS A 469 -5.10 -18.11 8.17
CA LYS A 469 -5.51 -17.34 9.37
C LYS A 469 -4.44 -16.37 9.92
N TYR A 470 -3.20 -16.46 9.45
CA TYR A 470 -2.11 -15.53 9.82
C TYR A 470 -1.80 -14.54 8.69
N LYS A 471 -2.56 -14.59 7.58
CA LYS A 471 -2.58 -13.58 6.52
C LYS A 471 -3.74 -12.60 6.78
N GLU A 472 -4.02 -11.71 5.83
CA GLU A 472 -5.00 -10.60 5.89
C GLU A 472 -6.46 -11.05 6.06
N THR A 473 -6.77 -11.66 7.22
CA THR A 473 -8.08 -12.23 7.56
C THR A 473 -8.56 -11.83 8.95
N SER A 474 -7.64 -11.47 9.87
CA SER A 474 -7.93 -11.11 11.26
C SER A 474 -8.53 -12.26 12.08
N GLN A 475 -8.27 -13.49 11.66
CA GLN A 475 -8.81 -14.71 12.25
C GLN A 475 -7.76 -15.50 13.05
N GLY A 476 -6.58 -14.93 13.28
CA GLY A 476 -5.49 -15.60 13.98
C GLY A 476 -4.70 -14.66 14.88
N GLY A 477 -3.39 -14.94 14.94
CA GLY A 477 -2.33 -14.07 15.48
C GLY A 477 -2.70 -13.18 16.66
N LEU A 478 -2.45 -11.87 16.51
CA LEU A 478 -2.74 -10.88 17.56
C LEU A 478 -4.24 -10.57 17.59
N ALA A 479 -4.93 -10.67 16.45
CA ALA A 479 -6.33 -10.31 16.32
C ALA A 479 -7.24 -11.12 17.26
N VAL A 480 -7.02 -12.42 17.38
CA VAL A 480 -7.85 -13.30 18.25
C VAL A 480 -7.40 -13.32 19.71
N ASN A 481 -6.23 -12.75 20.02
CA ASN A 481 -5.68 -12.72 21.37
C ASN A 481 -5.89 -11.37 22.07
N VAL A 482 -6.30 -10.33 21.32
CA VAL A 482 -6.77 -9.06 21.86
C VAL A 482 -8.29 -9.11 21.88
N VAL A 483 -8.88 -9.21 23.08
CA VAL A 483 -10.34 -9.25 23.25
C VAL A 483 -10.91 -7.88 22.89
N GLU A 484 -11.71 -7.82 21.83
CA GLU A 484 -12.58 -6.67 21.54
C GLU A 484 -13.69 -6.65 22.59
N CYS A 485 -13.81 -5.55 23.34
CA CYS A 485 -14.77 -5.42 24.45
C CYS A 485 -16.18 -5.14 23.95
#